data_AF-A0A7J3MWX6-F1
#
_entry.id   AF-A0A7J3MWX6-F1
#
_cell.length_a   1.000
_cell.length_b   1.000
_cell.length_c   1.000
_cell.angle_alpha   90.00
_cell.angle_beta   90.00
_cell.angle_gamma   90.00
#
_symmetry.space_group_name_H-M   'P 1'
#
loop_
_entity.id
_entity.type
_entity.pdbx_description
1 polymer ?
#
loop_
_entity_poly.entity_id
_entity_poly.type
_entity_poly.pdbx_seq_one_letter_code
_entity_poly.pdbx_strand_id
1 'polypeptide(L)'
;MEGVSKLLIEQQIVDVLEHANHRVQILRSNGFAKEADKEFATAILTALLLSNAYCSYQYLDQDTCIELSNLLGYTLAVYIATYRVRVDEELETLWTYLQSLWTQREVAVSIPS
;
A
#
# COMPACT_ATOMS: atom_id res chain seq x y z
N MET A 1 -2.68 -10.33 25.41
CA MET A 1 -1.97 -10.27 24.11
C MET A 1 -1.27 -8.93 24.11
N GLU A 2 0.07 -8.94 24.12
CA GLU A 2 0.85 -7.70 24.02
C GLU A 2 0.54 -7.06 22.67
N GLY A 3 -0.13 -5.90 22.71
CA GLY A 3 -0.57 -5.21 21.50
C GLY A 3 0.64 -4.76 20.71
N VAL A 4 0.74 -5.19 19.45
CA VAL A 4 1.58 -4.52 18.47
C VAL A 4 1.17 -3.04 18.48
N SER A 5 2.10 -2.14 18.83
CA SER A 5 1.76 -0.72 18.94
C SER A 5 1.51 -0.15 17.55
N LYS A 6 0.52 0.73 17.40
CA LYS A 6 0.26 1.52 16.18
C LYS A 6 1.56 2.11 15.61
N LEU A 7 2.43 2.61 16.49
CA LEU A 7 3.73 3.17 16.15
C LEU A 7 4.63 2.17 15.41
N LEU A 8 4.64 0.89 15.80
CA LEU A 8 5.44 -0.14 15.13
C LEU A 8 4.92 -0.41 13.71
N ILE A 9 3.60 -0.40 13.52
CA ILE A 9 2.98 -0.61 12.21
C ILE A 9 3.24 0.56 11.27
N GLU A 10 3.10 1.78 11.77
CA GLU A 10 3.45 3.00 11.03
C GLU A 10 4.93 2.99 10.64
N GLN A 11 5.81 2.61 11.56
CA GLN A 11 7.25 2.48 11.28
C GLN A 11 7.52 1.46 10.17
N GLN A 12 6.88 0.29 10.19
CA GLN A 12 7.06 -0.71 9.14
C GLN A 12 6.59 -0.22 7.77
N ILE A 13 5.50 0.54 7.71
CA ILE A 13 5.02 1.15 6.46
C ILE A 13 6.04 2.18 5.96
N VAL A 14 6.55 3.04 6.85
CA VAL A 14 7.58 4.03 6.52
C VAL A 14 8.85 3.34 6.02
N ASP A 15 9.32 2.30 6.70
CA ASP A 15 10.53 1.56 6.33
C ASP A 15 10.41 0.96 4.92
N VAL A 16 9.25 0.40 4.57
CA VAL A 16 8.99 -0.13 3.21
C VAL A 16 9.09 0.98 2.16
N LEU A 17 8.50 2.14 2.43
CA LEU A 17 8.49 3.27 1.50
C LEU A 17 9.86 3.92 1.37
N GLU A 18 10.58 4.10 2.48
CA GLU A 18 11.94 4.66 2.48
C GLU A 18 12.92 3.74 1.77
N HIS A 19 12.85 2.43 2.03
CA HIS A 19 13.68 1.44 1.34
C HIS A 19 13.44 1.46 -0.17
N ALA A 20 12.17 1.48 -0.58
CA ALA A 20 11.81 1.58 -1.99
C ALA A 20 12.29 2.90 -2.61
N ASN A 21 12.13 4.04 -1.91
CA ASN A 21 12.59 5.33 -2.38
C ASN A 21 14.12 5.35 -2.60
N HIS A 22 14.90 4.76 -1.69
CA HIS A 22 16.34 4.63 -1.86
C HIS A 22 16.69 3.78 -3.10
N ARG A 23 15.99 2.65 -3.30
CA ARG A 23 16.17 1.82 -4.50
C ARG A 23 15.78 2.55 -5.79
N VAL A 24 14.71 3.33 -5.77
CA VAL A 24 14.26 4.19 -6.88
C VAL A 24 15.34 5.18 -7.28
N GLN A 25 15.98 5.84 -6.30
CA GLN A 25 17.07 6.78 -6.56
C GLN A 25 18.25 6.10 -7.26
N ILE A 26 18.65 4.91 -6.80
CA ILE A 26 19.72 4.11 -7.42
C ILE A 26 19.35 3.69 -8.85
N LEU A 27 18.12 3.20 -9.06
CA LEU A 27 17.65 2.77 -10.38
C LEU A 27 17.65 3.95 -11.35
N ARG A 28 17.13 5.11 -10.93
CA ARG A 28 17.12 6.33 -11.74
C ARG A 28 18.53 6.83 -12.04
N SER A 29 19.45 6.83 -11.08
CA SER A 29 20.84 7.26 -11.33
C SER A 29 21.56 6.36 -12.35
N ASN A 30 21.13 5.11 -12.45
CA ASN A 30 21.66 4.13 -13.41
C ASN A 30 20.89 4.11 -14.75
N GLY A 31 19.90 4.98 -14.93
CA GLY A 31 19.11 5.09 -16.16
C GLY A 31 17.92 4.13 -16.28
N PHE A 32 17.61 3.36 -15.23
CA PHE A 32 16.52 2.38 -15.18
C PHE A 32 15.20 3.03 -14.70
N ALA A 33 14.68 3.99 -15.46
CA ALA A 33 13.51 4.77 -15.04
C ALA A 33 12.24 3.92 -14.88
N LYS A 34 12.00 2.94 -15.77
CA LYS A 34 10.80 2.10 -15.73
C LYS A 34 10.81 1.15 -14.55
N GLU A 35 11.97 0.57 -14.26
CA GLU A 35 12.20 -0.29 -13.12
C GLU A 35 12.05 0.48 -11.82
N ALA A 36 12.52 1.74 -11.78
CA ALA A 36 12.30 2.63 -10.65
C ALA A 36 10.81 2.94 -10.45
N ASP A 37 10.09 3.23 -11.52
CA ASP A 37 8.64 3.48 -11.46
C ASP A 37 7.88 2.25 -10.92
N LYS A 38 8.24 1.06 -11.38
CA LYS A 38 7.68 -0.22 -10.90
C LYS A 38 8.00 -0.46 -9.43
N GLU A 39 9.26 -0.30 -9.02
CA GLU A 39 9.71 -0.51 -7.64
C GLU A 39 8.89 0.32 -6.65
N PHE A 40 8.67 1.61 -6.94
CA PHE A 40 7.90 2.47 -6.06
C PHE A 40 6.41 2.11 -6.02
N ALA A 41 5.81 1.79 -7.17
CA ALA A 41 4.41 1.39 -7.24
C ALA A 41 4.15 0.10 -6.44
N THR A 42 5.05 -0.89 -6.55
CA THR A 42 5.00 -2.13 -5.77
C THR A 42 5.10 -1.87 -4.27
N ALA A 43 5.96 -0.95 -3.84
CA ALA A 43 6.11 -0.61 -2.43
C ALA A 43 4.83 0.02 -1.85
N ILE A 44 4.17 0.92 -2.58
CA ILE A 44 2.90 1.50 -2.14
C ILE A 44 1.80 0.43 -2.03
N LEU A 45 1.71 -0.48 -3.01
CA LEU A 45 0.75 -1.60 -2.95
C LEU A 45 1.03 -2.54 -1.78
N THR A 46 2.31 -2.80 -1.49
CA THR A 46 2.74 -3.60 -0.34
C THR A 46 2.34 -2.94 0.98
N ALA A 47 2.54 -1.62 1.09
CA ALA A 47 2.09 -0.84 2.25
C ALA A 47 0.56 -0.87 2.42
N LEU A 48 -0.21 -0.78 1.31
CA LEU A 48 -1.67 -0.91 1.34
C LEU A 48 -2.13 -2.29 1.81
N LEU A 49 -1.44 -3.36 1.39
CA LEU A 49 -1.74 -4.73 1.82
C LEU A 49 -1.43 -4.93 3.31
N LEU A 50 -0.27 -4.48 3.77
CA LEU A 50 0.10 -4.50 5.19
C LEU A 50 -0.92 -3.73 6.03
N SER A 51 -1.27 -2.51 5.63
CA SER A 51 -2.28 -1.70 6.32
C SER A 51 -3.63 -2.45 6.40
N ASN A 52 -4.13 -3.01 5.29
CA ASN A 52 -5.37 -3.78 5.30
C ASN A 52 -5.33 -5.04 6.18
N ALA A 53 -4.19 -5.74 6.22
CA ALA A 53 -4.00 -6.89 7.09
C ALA A 53 -4.08 -6.48 8.56
N TYR A 54 -3.35 -5.44 8.97
CA TYR A 54 -3.37 -4.94 10.34
C TYR A 54 -4.75 -4.49 10.79
N CYS A 55 -5.48 -3.84 9.88
CA CYS A 55 -6.85 -3.43 10.12
C CYS A 55 -7.82 -4.61 10.22
N SER A 56 -7.58 -5.71 9.49
CA SER A 56 -8.42 -6.91 9.56
C SER A 56 -8.17 -7.73 10.84
N TYR A 57 -6.95 -7.72 11.36
CA TYR A 57 -6.59 -8.36 12.62
C TYR A 57 -6.82 -7.47 13.85
N GLN A 58 -7.45 -6.29 13.70
CA GLN A 58 -7.77 -5.35 14.79
C GLN A 58 -6.54 -4.87 15.57
N TYR A 59 -5.36 -4.82 14.93
CA TYR A 59 -4.17 -4.19 15.52
C TYR A 59 -4.20 -2.66 15.42
N LEU A 60 -5.05 -2.13 14.53
CA LEU A 60 -5.29 -0.71 14.35
C LEU A 60 -6.77 -0.42 14.58
N ASP A 61 -7.07 0.75 15.15
CA ASP A 61 -8.43 1.25 15.24
C ASP A 61 -8.97 1.65 13.85
N GLN A 62 -10.29 1.70 13.73
CA GLN A 62 -10.97 1.92 12.46
C GLN A 62 -10.64 3.28 11.83
N ASP A 63 -10.42 4.33 12.63
CA ASP A 63 -10.09 5.66 12.12
C ASP A 63 -8.69 5.68 11.52
N THR A 64 -7.70 5.11 12.24
CA THR A 64 -6.33 4.94 11.74
C THR A 64 -6.29 4.12 10.44
N CYS A 65 -7.13 3.09 10.35
CA CYS A 65 -7.25 2.27 9.15
C CYS A 65 -7.75 3.03 7.93
N ILE A 66 -8.75 3.88 8.11
CA ILE A 66 -9.29 4.73 7.05
C ILE A 66 -8.24 5.76 6.62
N GLU A 67 -7.58 6.40 7.59
CA GLU A 67 -6.56 7.42 7.32
C GLU A 67 -5.37 6.86 6.53
N LEU A 68 -4.81 5.72 6.97
CA LEU A 68 -3.72 5.05 6.25
C LEU A 68 -4.13 4.61 4.85
N SER A 69 -5.34 4.04 4.71
CA SER A 69 -5.85 3.59 3.41
C SER A 69 -6.03 4.76 2.44
N ASN A 70 -6.56 5.89 2.92
CA ASN A 70 -6.72 7.10 2.11
C ASN A 70 -5.36 7.69 1.71
N LEU A 71 -4.42 7.81 2.65
CA LEU A 71 -3.09 8.37 2.38
C LEU A 71 -2.34 7.54 1.34
N LEU A 72 -2.27 6.23 1.54
CA LEU A 72 -1.55 5.32 0.64
C LEU A 72 -2.26 5.19 -0.72
N GLY A 73 -3.59 5.13 -0.72
CA GLY A 73 -4.40 5.07 -1.95
C GLY A 73 -4.24 6.34 -2.78
N TYR A 74 -4.29 7.52 -2.15
CA TYR A 74 -4.04 8.80 -2.82
C TYR A 74 -2.62 8.87 -3.38
N THR A 75 -1.62 8.44 -2.59
CA THR A 75 -0.21 8.42 -3.02
C THR A 75 -0.03 7.53 -4.26
N LEU A 76 -0.65 6.34 -4.29
CA LEU A 76 -0.62 5.46 -5.46
C LEU A 76 -1.25 6.12 -6.68
N ALA A 77 -2.43 6.72 -6.52
CA ALA A 77 -3.15 7.35 -7.62
C ALA A 77 -2.35 8.51 -8.24
N VAL A 78 -1.79 9.39 -7.40
CA VAL A 78 -0.92 10.49 -7.85
C VAL A 78 0.33 9.95 -8.55
N TYR A 79 0.95 8.90 -8.01
CA TYR A 79 2.15 8.32 -8.60
C TYR A 79 1.88 7.72 -9.99
N ILE A 80 0.83 6.91 -10.12
CA ILE A 80 0.43 6.33 -11.41
C ILE A 80 0.11 7.45 -12.42
N ALA A 81 -0.63 8.48 -12.00
CA ALA A 81 -0.97 9.62 -12.87
C ALA A 81 0.27 10.41 -13.32
N THR A 82 1.24 10.60 -12.43
CA THR A 82 2.45 11.39 -12.68
C THR A 82 3.42 10.65 -13.60
N TYR A 83 3.68 9.37 -13.32
CA TYR A 83 4.72 8.59 -14.00
C TYR A 83 4.17 7.73 -15.14
N ARG A 84 2.85 7.77 -15.40
CA ARG A 84 2.17 6.94 -16.40
C ARG A 84 2.61 5.47 -16.30
N VAL A 85 2.74 4.99 -15.06
CA VAL A 85 3.19 3.63 -14.78
C VAL A 85 2.25 2.69 -15.53
N ARG A 86 2.76 1.96 -16.52
CA ARG A 86 1.97 0.89 -17.14
C ARG A 86 1.81 -0.17 -16.07
N VAL A 87 0.56 -0.43 -15.72
CA VAL A 87 0.18 -1.61 -14.95
C VAL A 87 0.64 -2.81 -15.75
N ASP A 88 1.71 -3.46 -15.31
CA ASP A 88 2.11 -4.77 -15.80
C ASP A 88 1.39 -5.86 -15.00
N GLU A 89 1.57 -7.12 -15.39
CA GLU A 89 0.82 -8.26 -14.85
C GLU A 89 1.00 -8.41 -13.31
N GLU A 90 2.16 -8.02 -12.77
CA GLU A 90 2.43 -8.03 -11.34
C GLU A 90 1.68 -6.91 -10.59
N LEU A 91 1.71 -5.69 -11.13
CA LEU A 91 0.93 -4.56 -10.62
C LEU A 91 -0.58 -4.83 -10.71
N GLU A 92 -1.04 -5.47 -11.78
CA GLU A 92 -2.43 -5.82 -11.99
C GLU A 92 -2.90 -6.89 -11.00
N THR A 93 -2.05 -7.90 -10.72
CA THR A 93 -2.33 -8.94 -9.73
C THR A 93 -2.46 -8.35 -8.33
N LEU A 94 -1.51 -7.49 -7.92
CA LEU A 94 -1.55 -6.82 -6.62
C LEU A 94 -2.76 -5.89 -6.48
N TRP A 95 -3.08 -5.15 -7.55
CA TRP A 95 -4.24 -4.28 -7.59
C TRP A 95 -5.55 -5.07 -7.49
N THR A 96 -5.70 -6.14 -8.27
CA THR A 96 -6.87 -7.03 -8.24
C THR A 96 -7.05 -7.66 -6.87
N TYR A 97 -5.95 -8.09 -6.25
CA TYR A 97 -5.98 -8.63 -4.90
C TYR A 97 -6.45 -7.58 -3.88
N LEU A 98 -5.93 -6.35 -3.94
CA LEU A 98 -6.40 -5.24 -3.10
C LEU A 98 -7.88 -4.92 -3.28
N GLN A 99 -8.36 -4.88 -4.54
CA GLN A 99 -9.78 -4.68 -4.83
C GLN A 99 -10.63 -5.80 -4.19
N SER A 100 -10.19 -7.07 -4.27
CA SER A 100 -10.91 -8.18 -3.67
C SER A 100 -11.04 -8.07 -2.13
N LEU A 101 -10.00 -7.56 -1.46
CA LEU A 101 -10.01 -7.34 -0.02
C LEU A 101 -10.95 -6.20 0.38
N TRP A 102 -11.03 -5.14 -0.42
CA TRP A 102 -11.98 -4.04 -0.19
C TRP A 102 -13.43 -4.47 -0.39
N THR A 103 -13.75 -5.21 -1.46
CA THR A 103 -15.12 -5.70 -1.69
C THR A 103 -15.58 -6.61 -0.55
N GLN A 104 -14.70 -7.46 -0.02
CA GLN A 104 -15.01 -8.31 1.14
C GLN A 104 -15.27 -7.48 2.41
N ARG A 105 -14.58 -6.35 2.58
CA ARG A 105 -14.82 -5.41 3.68
C ARG A 105 -16.15 -4.68 3.57
N GLU A 106 -16.52 -4.17 2.40
CA GLU A 106 -17.83 -3.54 2.20
C GLU A 106 -18.98 -4.53 2.45
N VAL A 107 -18.82 -5.79 2.02
CA VAL A 107 -19.77 -6.85 2.32
C VAL A 107 -19.89 -7.08 3.84
N ALA A 108 -18.77 -7.15 4.57
CA ALA A 108 -18.77 -7.33 6.02
C ALA A 108 -19.43 -6.18 6.80
N VAL A 109 -19.36 -4.95 6.29
CA VAL A 109 -20.02 -3.77 6.89
C VAL A 109 -21.52 -3.70 6.53
N SER A 110 -21.92 -4.33 5.42
CA SER A 110 -23.28 -4.28 4.90
C SER A 110 -24.24 -5.37 5.42
N ILE A 111 -23.80 -6.29 6.28
CA ILE A 111 -24.70 -7.28 6.92
C ILE A 111 -25.44 -6.56 8.06
N PRO A 112 -26.73 -6.23 7.92
CA PRO A 112 -27.52 -5.69 9.02
C PRO A 112 -27.78 -6.82 10.03
N SER A 113 -27.79 -6.47 11.31
CA SER A 113 -28.24 -7.35 12.40
C SER A 113 -29.71 -7.70 12.27
#